data_AF-A0A137NYI8-F1
#
_entry.id   AF-A0A137NYI8-F1
#
_cell.length_a   1.000
_cell.length_b   1.000
_cell.length_c   1.000
_cell.angle_alpha   90.00
_cell.angle_beta   90.00
_cell.angle_gamma   90.00
#
_symmetry.space_group_name_H-M   'P 1'
#
loop_
_entity.id
_entity.type
_entity.pdbx_description
1 polymer ?
#
loop_
_entity_poly.entity_id
_entity_poly.type
_entity_poly.pdbx_seq_one_letter_code
_entity_poly.pdbx_strand_id
1 'polypeptide(L)'
;MGITSKEVLVSLSSNQIRAISKPQLDPRRPSHNLTPFDQEEGLTVYKPVIPVTGNCLLTYYLDVANIRQVKSKPTEYESTTLILANGQDIYFGLRHPSHLFDVLSEDFSKFSLLLTLLGLIVSILVVKPLIKSKNLKERWAI
;
A
#
# COMPACT_ATOMS: atom_id res chain seq x y z
N MET A 1 -6.17 1.83 -14.84
CA MET A 1 -6.85 3.13 -14.65
C MET A 1 -5.91 4.21 -14.08
N GLY A 2 -4.61 3.94 -13.92
CA GLY A 2 -3.62 4.96 -13.54
C GLY A 2 -3.83 5.55 -12.14
N ILE A 3 -4.52 4.84 -11.26
CA ILE A 3 -4.91 5.32 -9.91
C ILE A 3 -3.77 5.12 -8.90
N THR A 4 -3.05 4.00 -9.01
CA THR A 4 -1.92 3.68 -8.13
C THR A 4 -0.82 4.75 -8.22
N SER A 5 -0.06 4.92 -7.14
CA SER A 5 1.04 5.88 -7.09
C SER A 5 2.08 5.57 -8.15
N LYS A 6 2.60 6.63 -8.79
CA LYS A 6 3.59 6.50 -9.85
C LYS A 6 4.99 6.46 -9.26
N GLU A 7 5.81 5.57 -9.78
CA GLU A 7 7.23 5.47 -9.45
C GLU A 7 8.06 5.58 -10.73
N VAL A 8 9.25 6.15 -10.60
CA VAL A 8 10.28 6.17 -11.63
C VAL A 8 11.28 5.07 -11.31
N LEU A 9 11.49 4.16 -12.25
CA LEU A 9 12.47 3.09 -12.12
C LEU A 9 13.81 3.58 -12.67
N VAL A 10 14.87 3.40 -11.88
CA VAL A 10 16.24 3.76 -12.26
C VAL A 10 17.17 2.57 -12.05
N SER A 11 18.09 2.36 -12.98
CA SER A 11 19.22 1.44 -12.82
C SER A 11 20.39 2.17 -12.16
N LEU A 12 20.97 1.55 -11.14
CA LEU A 12 22.17 2.06 -10.47
C LEU A 12 23.42 1.46 -11.14
N SER A 13 24.55 2.15 -11.01
CA SER A 13 25.87 1.62 -11.38
C SER A 13 26.27 0.37 -10.60
N SER A 14 25.63 0.12 -9.45
CA SER A 14 25.76 -1.10 -8.65
C SER A 14 24.99 -2.30 -9.21
N ASN A 15 24.51 -2.26 -10.46
CA ASN A 15 23.72 -3.33 -11.09
C ASN A 15 22.39 -3.65 -10.40
N GLN A 16 21.81 -2.67 -9.71
CA GLN A 16 20.53 -2.80 -9.01
C GLN A 16 19.46 -1.89 -9.60
N ILE A 17 18.20 -2.29 -9.46
CA ILE A 17 17.04 -1.50 -9.88
C ILE A 17 16.40 -0.87 -8.66
N ARG A 18 16.18 0.44 -8.72
CA ARG A 18 15.53 1.20 -7.67
C ARG A 18 14.26 1.87 -8.17
N ALA A 19 13.22 1.86 -7.35
CA ALA A 19 12.06 2.71 -7.54
C ALA A 19 12.20 4.01 -6.74
N ILE A 20 11.85 5.13 -7.38
CA ILE A 20 11.75 6.45 -6.76
C ILE A 20 10.30 6.90 -6.87
N SER A 21 9.66 7.19 -5.74
CA SER A 21 8.26 7.61 -5.73
C SER A 21 8.12 9.01 -6.32
N LYS A 22 7.14 9.21 -7.21
CA LYS A 22 6.90 10.50 -7.87
C LYS A 22 6.75 11.70 -6.92
N PRO A 23 6.11 11.57 -5.72
CA PRO A 23 6.05 12.68 -4.76
C PRO A 23 7.44 13.17 -4.28
N GLN A 24 8.47 12.32 -4.31
CA GLN A 24 9.84 12.73 -3.99
C GLN A 24 10.46 13.60 -5.11
N LEU A 25 9.91 13.55 -6.31
CA LEU A 25 10.36 14.30 -7.48
C LEU A 25 9.40 15.47 -7.81
N ASP A 26 8.52 15.84 -6.89
CA ASP A 26 7.61 16.97 -7.10
C ASP A 26 8.37 18.31 -7.05
N PRO A 27 8.33 19.15 -8.09
CA PRO A 27 8.98 20.46 -8.11
C PRO A 27 8.34 21.48 -7.15
N ARG A 28 7.11 21.25 -6.68
CA ARG A 28 6.37 22.16 -5.79
C ARG A 28 6.82 22.06 -4.32
N ARG A 29 7.73 21.15 -4.01
CA ARG A 29 8.19 20.90 -2.64
C ARG A 29 8.90 22.15 -2.08
N PRO A 30 8.42 22.72 -0.96
CA PRO A 30 9.03 23.92 -0.39
C PRO A 30 10.36 23.60 0.27
N SER A 31 11.31 24.54 0.22
CA SER A 31 12.56 24.52 0.99
C SER A 31 12.38 25.01 2.43
N HIS A 32 11.23 25.63 2.74
CA HIS A 32 10.86 26.10 4.07
C HIS A 32 10.00 25.07 4.81
N ASN A 33 9.70 25.35 6.08
CA ASN A 33 8.79 24.52 6.87
C ASN A 33 7.39 24.52 6.26
N LEU A 34 6.69 23.39 6.35
CA LEU A 34 5.37 23.21 5.73
C LEU A 34 4.35 24.21 6.29
N THR A 35 3.68 24.94 5.39
CA THR A 35 2.50 25.73 5.74
C THR A 35 1.26 24.83 5.83
N PRO A 36 0.14 25.28 6.44
CA PRO A 36 -1.10 24.50 6.47
C PRO A 36 -1.61 24.13 5.08
N PHE A 37 -1.45 25.05 4.12
CA PHE A 37 -1.81 24.82 2.72
C PHE A 37 -0.96 23.71 2.08
N ASP A 38 0.36 23.71 2.33
CA ASP A 38 1.25 22.65 1.83
C ASP A 38 0.91 21.28 2.43
N GLN A 39 0.48 21.25 3.70
CA GLN A 39 0.05 20.03 4.38
C GLN A 39 -1.27 19.49 3.81
N GLU A 40 -2.22 20.38 3.50
CA GLU A 40 -3.48 20.02 2.83
C GLU A 40 -3.24 19.41 1.44
N GLU A 41 -2.25 19.92 0.69
CA GLU A 41 -1.82 19.32 -0.58
C GLU A 41 -1.00 18.04 -0.43
N GLY A 42 -0.60 17.66 0.80
CA GLY A 42 0.23 16.50 1.07
C GLY A 42 1.69 16.65 0.60
N LEU A 43 2.19 17.89 0.49
CA LEU A 43 3.56 18.15 0.09
C LEU A 43 4.56 17.79 1.20
N THR A 44 5.78 17.43 0.78
CA THR A 44 6.87 17.13 1.69
C THR A 44 8.00 18.13 1.52
N VAL A 45 8.65 18.50 2.62
CA VAL A 45 9.80 19.43 2.61
C VAL A 45 10.85 18.94 1.64
N TYR A 46 11.33 19.83 0.78
CA TYR A 46 12.36 19.55 -0.20
C TYR A 46 13.64 19.03 0.48
N LYS A 47 14.17 17.93 -0.06
CA LYS A 47 15.48 17.40 0.34
C LYS A 47 16.30 17.23 -0.94
N PRO A 48 17.47 17.89 -1.06
CA PRO A 48 18.28 17.84 -2.27
C PRO A 48 18.90 16.47 -2.51
N VAL A 49 19.08 15.68 -1.45
CA VAL A 49 19.67 14.34 -1.52
C VAL A 49 18.58 13.30 -1.33
N ILE A 50 18.48 12.37 -2.28
CA ILE A 50 17.61 11.20 -2.21
C ILE A 50 18.47 10.03 -1.69
N PRO A 51 18.38 9.67 -0.39
CA PRO A 51 19.21 8.61 0.17
C PRO A 51 18.90 7.27 -0.50
N VAL A 52 19.92 6.45 -0.75
CA VAL A 52 19.74 5.09 -1.27
C VAL A 52 19.52 4.14 -0.10
N THR A 53 18.26 3.76 0.11
CA THR A 53 17.86 2.81 1.17
C THR A 53 17.51 1.46 0.55
N GLY A 54 17.90 0.37 1.19
CA GLY A 54 17.67 -1.00 0.71
C GLY A 54 16.20 -1.33 0.44
N ASN A 55 15.27 -0.75 1.20
CA ASN A 55 13.83 -1.02 1.07
C ASN A 55 13.23 -0.58 -0.28
N CYS A 56 13.91 0.28 -1.03
CA CYS A 56 13.46 0.75 -2.34
C CYS A 56 14.13 0.02 -3.52
N LEU A 57 14.99 -0.96 -3.23
CA LEU A 57 15.64 -1.79 -4.23
C LEU A 57 14.71 -2.93 -4.63
N LEU A 58 14.43 -3.05 -5.93
CA LEU A 58 13.59 -4.12 -6.48
C LEU A 58 14.35 -5.44 -6.51
N THR A 59 15.64 -5.38 -6.83
CA THR A 59 16.43 -6.58 -7.03
C THR A 59 17.00 -7.14 -5.72
N TYR A 60 16.88 -6.45 -4.59
CA TYR A 60 17.36 -6.82 -3.25
C TYR A 60 18.77 -7.47 -3.24
N TYR A 61 18.87 -8.80 -3.34
CA TYR A 61 20.13 -9.57 -3.32
C TYR A 61 20.63 -9.96 -4.73
N LEU A 62 19.81 -9.73 -5.76
CA LEU A 62 20.12 -10.03 -7.15
C LEU A 62 20.84 -8.84 -7.78
N ASP A 63 22.06 -9.08 -8.25
CA ASP A 63 22.76 -8.15 -9.12
C ASP A 63 22.43 -8.51 -10.57
N VAL A 64 21.87 -7.54 -11.30
CA VAL A 64 21.48 -7.70 -12.70
C VAL A 64 22.50 -6.96 -13.55
N ALA A 65 23.45 -7.69 -14.13
CA ALA A 65 24.58 -7.05 -14.80
C ALA A 65 24.14 -6.29 -16.04
N ASN A 66 24.68 -5.07 -16.20
CA ASN A 66 24.62 -4.29 -17.42
C ASN A 66 23.19 -4.05 -17.94
N ILE A 67 22.30 -3.52 -17.09
CA ILE A 67 20.91 -3.19 -17.44
C ILE A 67 20.90 -2.12 -18.54
N ARG A 68 20.36 -2.46 -19.71
CA ARG A 68 20.24 -1.53 -20.84
C ARG A 68 18.86 -0.92 -20.94
N GLN A 69 17.84 -1.67 -20.55
CA GLN A 69 16.46 -1.24 -20.66
C GLN A 69 15.63 -1.81 -19.51
N VAL A 70 14.67 -1.01 -19.05
CA VAL A 70 13.64 -1.42 -18.09
C VAL A 70 12.29 -1.13 -18.72
N LYS A 71 11.44 -2.15 -18.82
CA LYS A 71 10.07 -2.07 -19.33
C LYS A 71 9.10 -2.37 -18.20
N SER A 72 8.04 -1.58 -18.13
CA SER A 72 6.92 -1.84 -17.23
C SER A 72 5.65 -2.14 -18.04
N LYS A 73 4.85 -3.11 -17.57
CA LYS A 73 3.54 -3.43 -18.14
C LYS A 73 2.48 -3.54 -17.04
N PRO A 74 1.27 -3.01 -17.25
CA PRO A 74 0.19 -3.17 -16.28
C PRO A 74 -0.27 -4.64 -16.21
N THR A 75 -0.80 -5.03 -15.06
CA THR A 75 -1.51 -6.30 -14.86
C THR A 75 -3.03 -6.09 -14.87
N GLU A 76 -3.80 -7.15 -14.69
CA GLU A 76 -5.25 -7.06 -14.45
C GLU A 76 -5.58 -6.35 -13.13
N TYR A 77 -4.73 -6.55 -12.12
CA TYR A 77 -4.75 -5.80 -10.86
C TYR A 77 -4.18 -4.39 -11.06
N GLU A 78 -4.89 -3.38 -10.56
CA GLU A 78 -4.51 -1.96 -10.66
C GLU A 78 -3.34 -1.62 -9.72
N SER A 79 -3.25 -2.32 -8.59
CA SER A 79 -2.19 -2.11 -7.60
C SER A 79 -0.83 -2.65 -8.07
N THR A 80 -0.83 -3.49 -9.11
CA THR A 80 0.30 -4.31 -9.50
C THR A 80 0.81 -3.94 -10.90
N THR A 81 2.12 -4.03 -11.08
CA THR A 81 2.80 -3.77 -12.35
C THR A 81 3.93 -4.77 -12.54
N LEU A 82 4.03 -5.31 -13.76
CA LEU A 82 5.12 -6.16 -14.18
C LEU A 82 6.31 -5.32 -14.61
N ILE A 83 7.49 -5.68 -14.14
CA ILE A 83 8.74 -5.03 -14.47
C ILE A 83 9.67 -6.07 -15.09
N LEU A 84 10.17 -5.76 -16.28
CA LEU A 84 11.17 -6.51 -17.00
C LEU A 84 12.39 -5.61 -17.19
N ALA A 85 13.53 -5.99 -16.62
CA ALA A 85 14.79 -5.35 -16.91
C ALA A 85 15.65 -6.28 -17.75
N ASN A 86 16.12 -5.79 -18.89
CA ASN A 86 16.92 -6.52 -19.85
C ASN A 86 18.28 -5.85 -20.05
N GLY A 87 19.33 -6.66 -19.92
CA GLY A 87 20.72 -6.26 -20.05
C GLY A 87 21.58 -7.41 -20.55
N GLN A 88 22.65 -7.71 -19.83
CA GLN A 88 23.33 -9.00 -19.95
C GLN A 88 22.49 -10.10 -19.29
N ASP A 89 21.95 -9.79 -18.11
CA ASP A 89 20.99 -10.64 -17.40
C ASP A 89 19.57 -10.11 -17.60
N ILE A 90 18.59 -10.98 -17.35
CA ILE A 90 17.17 -10.65 -17.42
C ILE A 90 16.58 -10.78 -16.02
N TYR A 91 16.00 -9.69 -15.54
CA TYR A 91 15.25 -9.66 -14.30
C TYR A 91 13.76 -9.43 -14.58
N PHE A 92 12.92 -10.21 -13.91
CA PHE A 92 11.48 -10.12 -13.99
C PHE A 92 10.91 -10.11 -12.58
N GLY A 93 10.03 -9.14 -12.29
CA GLY A 93 9.43 -9.01 -10.98
C GLY A 93 8.11 -8.25 -11.01
N LEU A 94 7.33 -8.43 -9.95
CA LEU A 94 6.12 -7.68 -9.68
C LEU A 94 6.43 -6.49 -8.77
N ARG A 95 5.75 -5.38 -8.99
CA ARG A 95 5.86 -4.18 -8.15
C ARG A 95 4.49 -3.65 -7.79
N HIS A 96 4.37 -3.24 -6.54
CA HIS A 96 3.17 -2.68 -5.92
C HIS A 96 3.48 -1.33 -5.24
N PRO A 97 3.44 -0.20 -5.99
CA PRO A 97 3.78 1.13 -5.49
C PRO A 97 2.96 1.59 -4.28
N SER A 98 1.65 1.33 -4.30
CA SER A 98 0.69 1.77 -3.27
C SER A 98 0.22 0.65 -2.35
N HIS A 99 1.02 -0.42 -2.21
CA HIS A 99 0.59 -1.67 -1.61
C HIS A 99 -0.55 -2.34 -2.40
N LEU A 100 -0.78 -3.63 -2.13
CA LEU A 100 -1.88 -4.39 -2.71
C LEU A 100 -3.20 -3.90 -2.07
N PHE A 101 -3.94 -3.04 -2.76
CA PHE A 101 -5.23 -2.51 -2.28
C PHE A 101 -6.44 -3.19 -2.93
N ASP A 102 -6.23 -3.93 -4.02
CA ASP A 102 -7.23 -4.72 -4.75
C ASP A 102 -7.16 -6.22 -4.40
N VAL A 103 -6.25 -6.61 -3.52
CA VAL A 103 -6.08 -7.98 -3.03
C VAL A 103 -6.14 -7.96 -1.50
N LEU A 104 -6.78 -8.97 -0.91
CA LEU A 104 -6.84 -9.14 0.53
C LEU A 104 -5.43 -9.44 1.08
N SER A 105 -5.02 -8.72 2.12
CA SER A 105 -3.70 -8.91 2.75
C SER A 105 -3.51 -10.34 3.25
N GLU A 106 -2.29 -10.87 3.08
CA GLU A 106 -1.93 -12.21 3.56
C GLU A 106 -2.00 -12.31 5.09
N ASP A 107 -1.70 -11.23 5.80
CA ASP A 107 -1.74 -11.13 7.26
C ASP A 107 -3.16 -11.01 7.84
N PHE A 108 -4.20 -11.06 7.00
CA PHE A 108 -5.58 -10.89 7.45
C PHE A 108 -6.06 -12.10 8.29
N SER A 109 -6.26 -11.88 9.59
CA SER A 109 -6.76 -12.91 10.51
C SER A 109 -8.24 -13.22 10.28
N LYS A 110 -8.49 -14.22 9.42
CA LYS A 110 -9.83 -14.79 9.19
C LYS A 110 -10.43 -15.35 10.49
N PHE A 111 -9.58 -15.87 11.38
CA PHE A 111 -10.00 -16.42 12.67
C PHE A 111 -10.60 -15.34 13.58
N SER A 112 -9.93 -14.20 13.71
CA SER A 112 -10.44 -13.09 14.53
C SER A 112 -11.76 -12.56 13.99
N LEU A 113 -11.92 -12.49 12.67
CA LEU A 113 -13.18 -12.10 12.03
C LEU A 113 -14.32 -13.09 12.35
N LEU A 114 -14.04 -14.39 12.28
CA LEU A 114 -15.04 -15.40 12.61
C LEU A 114 -15.43 -15.36 14.10
N LEU A 115 -14.44 -15.14 14.97
CA LEU A 115 -14.66 -15.04 16.42
C LEU A 115 -15.57 -13.85 16.77
N THR A 116 -15.34 -12.67 16.19
CA THR A 116 -16.18 -11.49 16.44
C THR A 116 -17.59 -11.68 15.89
N LEU A 117 -17.73 -12.32 14.73
CA LEU A 117 -19.03 -12.67 14.16
C LEU A 117 -19.82 -13.60 15.10
N LEU A 118 -19.18 -14.66 15.60
CA LEU A 118 -19.79 -15.58 16.57
C LEU A 118 -20.16 -14.88 17.87
N GLY A 119 -19.27 -14.06 18.42
CA GLY A 119 -19.53 -13.26 19.61
C GLY A 119 -20.75 -12.34 19.43
N LEU A 120 -20.88 -11.69 18.27
CA LEU A 120 -22.04 -10.85 17.94
C LEU A 120 -23.34 -11.67 17.88
N ILE A 121 -23.31 -12.84 17.23
CA ILE A 121 -24.48 -13.74 17.14
C ILE A 121 -24.94 -14.17 18.54
N VAL A 122 -24.01 -14.65 19.37
CA VAL A 122 -24.32 -15.08 20.75
C VAL A 122 -24.87 -13.90 21.57
N SER A 123 -24.25 -12.72 21.45
CA SER A 123 -24.73 -11.51 22.13
C SER A 123 -26.16 -11.16 21.74
N ILE A 124 -26.51 -11.21 20.44
CA ILE A 124 -27.88 -10.96 19.97
C ILE A 124 -28.86 -12.00 20.50
N LEU A 125 -28.48 -13.28 20.52
CA LEU A 125 -29.33 -14.37 21.02
C LEU A 125 -29.64 -14.23 22.51
N VAL A 126 -28.68 -13.76 23.31
CA VAL A 126 -28.87 -13.50 24.74
C VAL A 126 -29.70 -12.22 24.95
N VAL A 127 -29.36 -11.13 24.27
CA VAL A 127 -29.99 -9.82 24.49
C VAL A 127 -31.45 -9.78 24.01
N LYS A 128 -31.80 -10.48 22.91
CA LYS A 128 -33.18 -10.53 22.36
C LYS A 128 -34.26 -10.90 23.40
N PRO A 129 -34.18 -12.05 24.11
CA PRO A 129 -35.19 -12.42 25.09
C PRO A 129 -35.22 -11.48 26.31
N LEU A 130 -34.06 -10.92 26.72
CA LEU A 130 -33.99 -9.93 27.80
C LEU A 130 -34.77 -8.66 27.43
N ILE A 131 -34.54 -8.12 26.23
CA ILE A 131 -35.25 -6.94 25.74
C ILE A 131 -36.75 -7.23 25.55
N LYS A 132 -37.10 -8.39 24.99
CA LYS A 132 -38.51 -8.78 24.83
C LYS A 132 -39.23 -8.81 26.18
N SER A 133 -38.58 -9.37 27.20
CA SER A 133 -39.13 -9.43 28.56
C SER A 133 -39.24 -8.03 29.19
N LYS A 134 -38.21 -7.18 29.02
CA LYS A 134 -38.22 -5.79 29.52
C LYS A 134 -39.32 -4.95 28.88
N ASN A 135 -39.46 -5.01 27.55
CA ASN A 135 -40.50 -4.29 26.81
C ASN A 135 -41.91 -4.72 27.20
N LEU A 136 -42.13 -6.01 27.51
CA LEU A 136 -43.42 -6.49 27.98
C LEU A 136 -43.76 -5.91 29.37
N LYS A 137 -42.80 -5.87 30.30
CA LYS A 137 -43.00 -5.27 31.62
C LYS A 137 -43.33 -3.78 31.55
N GLU A 138 -42.55 -3.01 30.78
CA GLU A 138 -42.79 -1.57 30.62
C GLU A 138 -44.16 -1.27 29.99
N ARG A 139 -44.58 -2.05 28.99
CA ARG A 139 -45.88 -1.84 28.33
C ARG A 139 -47.08 -2.22 29.20
N TRP A 140 -46.91 -3.14 30.13
CA TRP A 140 -48.00 -3.62 31.00
C TRP A 140 -48.05 -2.86 32.33
N ALA A 141 -47.21 -1.82 32.49
CA ALA A 141 -47.18 -0.93 33.66
C ALA A 141 -47.20 -1.66 35.01
N ILE A 142 -46.38 -2.72 35.13
CA ILE A 142 -45.99 -3.34 36.41
C ILE A 142 -44.55 -2.95 36.69
#